data_AF-A0A9P8KZA9-F1
#
_entry.id   AF-A0A9P8KZA9-F1
#
_cell.length_a   1.000
_cell.length_b   1.000
_cell.length_c   1.000
_cell.angle_alpha   90.00
_cell.angle_beta   90.00
_cell.angle_gamma   90.00
#
_symmetry.space_group_name_H-M   'P 1'
#
loop_
_entity.id
_entity.type
_entity.pdbx_description
1 polymer ?
#
loop_
_entity_poly.entity_id
_entity_poly.type
_entity_poly.pdbx_seq_one_letter_code
_entity_poly.pdbx_strand_id
1 'polypeptide(L)'
;MGQSPPPPPPTDSSSTNHPPDATPPAHDTPPTTEPSTPKTPAPDAKTLKRKLSLEAKLANLRAQIQELKARRDELRPQLRNPDAAMTVKRHIRLLHDYNEIRDIGTGLMGMAADSRGVRVRDVYAEFGVEVND
;
A
#
# COMPACT_ATOMS: atom_id res chain seq x y z
N MET A 1 24.75 -2.36 -7.97
CA MET A 1 24.73 -3.67 -7.30
C MET A 1 24.90 -3.43 -5.81
N GLY A 2 24.09 -4.05 -4.96
CA GLY A 2 24.20 -3.91 -3.50
C GLY A 2 22.88 -4.16 -2.79
N GLN A 3 22.33 -5.36 -2.92
CA GLN A 3 21.23 -5.82 -2.08
C GLN A 3 21.82 -6.27 -0.73
N SER A 4 21.37 -5.67 0.38
CA SER A 4 21.71 -6.15 1.72
C SER A 4 20.88 -7.39 2.06
N PRO A 5 21.48 -8.46 2.64
CA PRO A 5 20.75 -9.66 3.04
C PRO A 5 20.06 -9.48 4.42
N PRO A 6 18.95 -10.20 4.69
CA PRO A 6 18.31 -10.20 6.01
C PRO A 6 19.10 -11.03 7.04
N PRO A 7 18.99 -10.71 8.35
CA PRO A 7 19.73 -11.39 9.41
C PRO A 7 19.17 -12.80 9.74
N PRO A 8 20.01 -13.74 10.23
CA PRO A 8 19.58 -15.09 10.63
C PRO A 8 18.89 -15.10 12.01
N PRO A 9 18.06 -16.13 12.30
CA PRO A 9 17.47 -16.31 13.63
C PRO A 9 18.51 -16.82 14.64
N PRO A 10 18.43 -16.46 15.93
CA PRO A 10 19.25 -17.07 16.96
C PRO A 10 18.81 -18.51 17.22
N THR A 11 19.76 -19.43 17.07
CA THR A 11 19.72 -20.83 17.47
C THR A 11 19.91 -20.99 18.99
N ASP A 12 19.29 -22.04 19.53
CA ASP A 12 19.35 -22.54 20.90
C ASP A 12 20.74 -22.58 21.53
N SER A 13 20.80 -22.31 22.84
CA SER A 13 21.72 -22.85 23.85
C SER A 13 21.19 -22.37 25.21
N SER A 14 21.00 -23.16 26.27
CA SER A 14 21.99 -24.06 26.86
C SER A 14 21.33 -24.88 27.99
N SER A 15 21.83 -26.11 28.19
CA SER A 15 22.28 -26.70 29.48
C SER A 15 21.38 -26.58 30.73
N THR A 16 21.20 -27.59 31.60
CA THR A 16 22.06 -28.69 32.03
C THR A 16 21.30 -29.38 33.17
N ASN A 17 21.29 -30.72 33.22
CA ASN A 17 21.78 -31.52 34.35
C ASN A 17 21.19 -32.93 34.33
N HIS A 18 22.09 -33.88 34.11
CA HIS A 18 22.02 -35.23 34.66
C HIS A 18 22.65 -35.20 36.06
N PRO A 19 22.27 -36.13 36.95
CA PRO A 19 23.28 -37.12 37.31
C PRO A 19 22.76 -38.57 37.29
N PRO A 20 23.67 -39.56 37.23
CA PRO A 20 23.38 -40.99 37.09
C PRO A 20 23.33 -41.70 38.45
N ASP A 21 22.71 -42.88 38.56
CA ASP A 21 23.40 -44.17 38.83
C ASP A 21 22.42 -45.35 39.07
N ALA A 22 22.90 -46.55 38.72
CA ALA A 22 22.59 -47.90 39.24
C ALA A 22 21.22 -48.63 39.02
N THR A 23 21.25 -49.49 37.99
CA THR A 23 20.68 -50.84 37.64
C THR A 23 20.20 -51.84 38.78
N PRO A 24 19.63 -53.06 38.50
CA PRO A 24 18.24 -53.55 38.19
C PRO A 24 17.79 -54.75 39.13
N PRO A 25 16.99 -55.82 38.78
CA PRO A 25 15.89 -56.09 37.83
C PRO A 25 14.61 -56.78 38.46
N ALA A 26 13.61 -57.05 37.60
CA ALA A 26 12.60 -58.13 37.64
C ALA A 26 11.33 -58.00 38.53
N HIS A 27 10.15 -57.95 37.90
CA HIS A 27 9.11 -58.99 38.03
C HIS A 27 7.99 -58.86 36.99
N ASP A 28 7.51 -60.03 36.59
CA ASP A 28 6.53 -60.47 35.60
C ASP A 28 5.20 -59.71 35.37
N THR A 29 4.80 -59.79 34.08
CA THR A 29 3.45 -59.97 33.48
C THR A 29 2.48 -58.80 33.18
N PRO A 30 1.81 -58.82 32.00
CA PRO A 30 0.84 -57.83 31.50
C PRO A 30 -0.64 -58.23 31.81
N PRO A 31 -1.67 -57.37 31.62
CA PRO A 31 -2.32 -57.28 30.30
C PRO A 31 -2.90 -55.88 29.92
N THR A 32 -2.97 -55.65 28.60
CA THR A 32 -4.02 -54.97 27.83
C THR A 32 -4.78 -53.78 28.45
N THR A 33 -4.57 -52.57 27.92
CA THR A 33 -5.65 -51.61 27.64
C THR A 33 -5.32 -50.78 26.40
N GLU A 34 -6.34 -50.65 25.55
CA GLU A 34 -6.37 -50.16 24.17
C GLU A 34 -5.91 -48.71 23.93
N PRO A 35 -5.53 -48.37 22.68
CA PRO A 35 -5.11 -47.03 22.29
C PRO A 35 -6.33 -46.09 22.18
N SER A 36 -6.50 -45.19 23.16
CA SER A 36 -7.48 -44.10 23.05
C SER A 36 -6.88 -42.89 22.34
N THR A 37 -7.53 -42.54 21.25
CA THR A 37 -7.28 -41.47 20.27
C THR A 37 -7.17 -40.06 20.87
N PRO A 38 -6.43 -39.13 20.22
CA PRO A 38 -6.38 -37.74 20.65
C PRO A 38 -7.73 -37.05 20.39
N LYS A 39 -8.35 -36.58 21.48
CA LYS A 39 -9.64 -35.89 21.49
C LYS A 39 -9.45 -34.45 20.98
N THR A 40 -9.73 -34.22 19.69
CA THR A 40 -9.88 -32.86 19.13
C THR A 40 -11.03 -32.15 19.84
N PRO A 41 -10.83 -30.97 20.48
CA PRO A 41 -11.94 -30.20 21.02
C PRO A 41 -12.82 -29.69 19.87
N ALA A 42 -14.12 -29.97 19.93
CA ALA A 42 -15.10 -29.49 18.99
C ALA A 42 -15.09 -27.94 18.94
N PRO A 43 -15.24 -27.31 17.76
CA PRO A 43 -15.18 -25.86 17.65
C PRO A 43 -16.36 -25.19 18.37
N ASP A 44 -16.06 -24.28 19.30
CA ASP A 44 -17.07 -23.48 20.00
C ASP A 44 -18.01 -22.78 19.01
N ALA A 45 -19.32 -22.74 19.30
CA ALA A 45 -20.32 -22.09 18.45
C ALA A 45 -19.99 -20.61 18.13
N LYS A 46 -19.26 -19.93 19.02
CA LYS A 46 -18.75 -18.58 18.83
C LYS A 46 -17.69 -18.51 17.73
N THR A 47 -16.80 -19.50 17.64
CA THR A 47 -15.77 -19.65 16.61
C THR A 47 -16.41 -19.93 15.26
N LEU A 48 -17.43 -20.78 15.21
CA LEU A 48 -18.17 -21.07 13.98
C LEU A 48 -18.93 -19.83 13.46
N LYS A 49 -19.62 -19.08 14.34
CA LYS A 49 -20.29 -17.82 13.99
C LYS A 49 -19.31 -16.77 13.45
N ARG A 50 -18.13 -16.64 14.06
CA ARG A 50 -17.07 -15.74 13.58
C ARG A 50 -16.58 -16.16 12.20
N LYS A 51 -16.33 -17.45 11.99
CA LYS A 51 -15.90 -18.00 10.69
C LYS A 51 -16.93 -17.71 9.59
N LEU A 52 -18.21 -17.97 9.85
CA LEU A 52 -19.29 -17.65 8.91
C LEU A 52 -19.40 -16.14 8.62
N SER A 53 -19.25 -15.30 9.65
CA SER A 53 -19.24 -13.84 9.46
C SER A 53 -18.05 -13.38 8.60
N LEU A 54 -16.88 -13.97 8.81
CA LEU A 54 -15.68 -13.70 8.01
C LEU A 54 -15.85 -14.16 6.55
N GLU A 55 -16.44 -15.34 6.34
CA GLU A 55 -16.74 -15.88 5.01
C GLU A 55 -17.75 -15.00 4.26
N ALA A 56 -18.80 -14.53 4.96
CA ALA A 56 -19.77 -13.58 4.39
C ALA A 56 -19.11 -12.24 4.02
N LYS A 57 -18.22 -11.71 4.87
CA LYS A 57 -17.44 -10.50 4.56
C LYS A 57 -16.52 -10.69 3.36
N LEU A 58 -15.85 -11.85 3.27
CA LEU A 58 -15.01 -12.19 2.12
C LEU A 58 -15.83 -12.27 0.83
N ALA A 59 -17.01 -12.89 0.87
CA ALA A 59 -17.89 -12.96 -0.28
C ALA A 59 -18.35 -11.57 -0.73
N ASN A 60 -18.78 -10.72 0.21
CA ASN A 60 -19.17 -9.34 -0.09
C ASN A 60 -18.01 -8.52 -0.68
N LEU A 61 -16.83 -8.59 -0.07
CA LEU A 61 -15.66 -7.84 -0.54
C LEU A 61 -15.20 -8.32 -1.94
N ARG A 62 -15.28 -9.62 -2.20
CA ARG A 62 -15.03 -10.17 -3.54
C ARG A 62 -16.03 -9.66 -4.56
N ALA A 63 -17.32 -9.62 -4.22
CA ALA A 63 -18.36 -9.06 -5.10
C ALA A 63 -18.08 -7.58 -5.42
N GLN A 64 -17.75 -6.77 -4.41
CA GLN A 64 -17.40 -5.35 -4.59
C GLN A 64 -16.16 -5.16 -5.48
N ILE A 65 -15.13 -5.99 -5.31
CA ILE A 65 -13.94 -5.94 -6.17
C ILE A 65 -14.31 -6.25 -7.63
N GLN A 66 -15.20 -7.22 -7.86
CA GLN A 66 -15.63 -7.56 -9.23
C GLN A 66 -16.44 -6.43 -9.86
N GLU A 67 -17.38 -5.84 -9.11
CA GLU A 67 -18.17 -4.69 -9.55
C GLU A 67 -17.29 -3.49 -9.91
N LEU A 68 -16.35 -3.12 -9.02
CA LEU A 68 -15.43 -2.01 -9.26
C LEU A 68 -14.50 -2.26 -10.45
N LYS A 69 -14.07 -3.51 -10.66
CA LYS A 69 -13.28 -3.88 -11.85
C LYS A 69 -14.10 -3.78 -13.12
N ALA A 70 -15.33 -4.29 -13.12
CA ALA A 70 -16.24 -4.20 -14.26
C ALA A 70 -16.50 -2.73 -14.65
N ARG A 71 -16.80 -1.88 -13.66
CA ARG A 71 -17.01 -0.45 -13.87
C ARG A 71 -15.75 0.26 -14.39
N ARG A 72 -14.57 -0.10 -13.87
CA ARG A 72 -13.29 0.41 -14.40
C ARG A 72 -13.11 0.01 -15.86
N ASP A 73 -13.38 -1.26 -16.20
CA ASP A 73 -13.15 -1.79 -17.55
C ASP A 73 -14.15 -1.24 -18.57
N GLU A 74 -15.38 -0.92 -18.15
CA GLU A 74 -16.37 -0.19 -18.93
C GLU A 74 -15.94 1.26 -19.22
N LEU A 75 -15.36 1.96 -18.23
CA LEU A 75 -14.96 3.36 -18.38
C LEU A 75 -13.61 3.54 -19.08
N ARG A 76 -12.69 2.57 -18.96
CA ARG A 76 -11.36 2.61 -19.56
C ARG A 76 -11.33 2.95 -21.07
N PRO A 77 -12.19 2.39 -21.94
CA PRO A 77 -12.20 2.73 -23.36
C PRO A 77 -12.70 4.15 -23.66
N GLN A 78 -13.37 4.83 -22.72
CA GLN A 78 -13.80 6.23 -22.92
C GLN A 78 -12.64 7.22 -22.79
N LEU A 79 -11.47 6.77 -22.31
CA LEU A 79 -10.29 7.60 -22.21
C LEU A 79 -9.57 7.68 -23.55
N ARG A 80 -9.33 8.91 -24.03
CA ARG A 80 -8.48 9.18 -25.21
C ARG A 80 -7.06 8.63 -25.06
N ASN A 81 -6.57 8.49 -23.84
CA ASN A 81 -5.24 7.96 -23.55
C ASN A 81 -5.37 6.76 -22.60
N PRO A 82 -4.84 5.58 -22.93
CA PRO A 82 -4.93 4.39 -22.08
C PRO A 82 -4.27 4.56 -20.70
N ASP A 83 -3.36 5.52 -20.57
CA ASP A 83 -2.76 5.92 -19.29
C ASP A 83 -3.33 7.26 -18.79
N ALA A 84 -4.48 7.18 -18.12
CA ALA A 84 -5.13 8.31 -17.48
C ALA A 84 -4.21 9.00 -16.46
N ALA A 85 -3.49 8.19 -15.67
CA ALA A 85 -2.67 8.67 -14.57
C ALA A 85 -1.48 9.47 -15.08
N MET A 86 -0.79 8.98 -16.11
CA MET A 86 0.28 9.72 -16.75
C MET A 86 -0.22 10.97 -17.46
N THR A 87 -1.39 10.94 -18.08
CA THR A 87 -2.00 12.11 -18.70
C THR A 87 -2.28 13.22 -17.68
N VAL A 88 -2.93 12.87 -16.57
CA VAL A 88 -3.22 13.82 -15.48
C VAL A 88 -1.92 14.35 -14.88
N LYS A 89 -0.96 13.47 -14.58
CA LYS A 89 0.34 13.87 -14.03
C LYS A 89 1.09 14.83 -14.94
N ARG A 90 1.04 14.60 -16.26
CA ARG A 90 1.63 15.52 -17.25
C ARG A 90 0.93 16.87 -17.25
N HIS A 91 -0.41 16.90 -17.21
CA HIS A 91 -1.16 18.16 -17.19
C HIS A 91 -0.96 18.96 -15.90
N ILE A 92 -0.86 18.28 -14.75
CA ILE A 92 -0.53 18.94 -13.47
C ILE A 92 0.83 19.63 -13.57
N ARG A 93 1.85 18.96 -14.13
CA ARG A 93 3.17 19.55 -14.33
C ARG A 93 3.11 20.76 -15.26
N LEU A 94 2.46 20.62 -16.42
CA LEU A 94 2.33 21.73 -17.37
C LEU A 94 1.64 22.95 -16.77
N LEU A 95 0.62 22.76 -15.94
CA LEU A 95 -0.05 23.85 -15.24
C LEU A 95 0.85 24.51 -14.20
N HIS A 96 1.63 23.74 -13.44
CA HIS A 96 2.59 24.31 -12.50
C HIS A 96 3.70 25.07 -13.22
N ASP A 97 4.29 24.48 -14.26
CA ASP A 97 5.35 25.10 -15.05
C ASP A 97 4.84 26.40 -15.71
N TYR A 98 3.59 26.39 -16.21
CA TYR A 98 2.93 27.58 -16.75
C TYR A 98 2.71 28.67 -15.70
N ASN A 99 2.17 28.32 -14.53
CA ASN A 99 1.93 29.29 -13.47
C ASN A 99 3.24 29.89 -12.98
N GLU A 100 4.28 29.05 -12.79
CA GLU A 100 5.60 29.51 -12.35
C GLU A 100 6.20 30.52 -13.33
N ILE A 101 6.21 30.22 -14.63
CA ILE A 101 6.76 31.16 -15.62
C ILE A 101 5.88 32.42 -15.76
N ARG A 102 4.55 32.29 -15.67
CA ARG A 102 3.62 33.43 -15.70
C ARG A 102 3.85 34.37 -14.51
N ASP A 103 4.02 33.82 -13.31
CA ASP A 103 4.22 34.59 -12.08
C ASP A 103 5.58 35.31 -12.09
N ILE A 104 6.65 34.62 -12.50
CA ILE A 104 7.97 35.22 -12.68
C ILE A 104 7.91 36.35 -13.73
N GLY A 105 7.31 36.08 -14.90
CA GLY A 105 7.18 37.07 -15.97
C GLY A 105 6.39 38.29 -15.52
N THR A 106 5.26 38.09 -14.85
CA THR A 106 4.42 39.17 -14.31
C THR A 106 5.16 40.01 -13.28
N GLY A 107 5.91 39.37 -12.38
CA GLY A 107 6.74 40.05 -11.39
C GLY A 107 7.83 40.92 -12.03
N LEU A 108 8.54 40.38 -13.03
CA LEU A 108 9.57 41.12 -13.78
C LEU A 108 8.97 42.31 -14.54
N MET A 109 7.79 42.14 -15.13
CA MET A 109 7.07 43.21 -15.83
C MET A 109 6.60 44.31 -14.88
N GLY A 110 6.19 43.95 -13.65
CA GLY A 110 5.91 44.90 -12.58
C GLY A 110 7.13 45.74 -12.22
N MET A 111 8.27 45.09 -11.96
CA MET A 111 9.53 45.77 -11.67
C MET A 111 10.00 46.67 -12.82
N ALA A 112 9.84 46.21 -14.07
CA ALA A 112 10.18 47.00 -15.25
C ALA A 112 9.31 48.26 -15.35
N ALA A 113 8.00 48.13 -15.12
CA ALA A 113 7.07 49.26 -15.11
C ALA A 113 7.43 50.28 -14.02
N ASP A 114 7.70 49.81 -12.81
CA ASP A 114 8.10 50.64 -11.66
C ASP A 114 9.39 51.40 -11.96
N SER A 115 10.41 50.71 -12.53
CA SER A 115 11.69 51.34 -12.88
C SER A 115 11.56 52.41 -13.97
N ARG A 116 10.58 52.27 -14.87
CA ARG A 116 10.30 53.21 -15.96
C ARG A 116 9.30 54.30 -15.56
N GLY A 117 8.64 54.17 -14.40
CA GLY A 117 7.56 55.06 -13.97
C GLY A 117 6.31 55.01 -14.88
N VAL A 118 6.12 53.90 -15.60
CA VAL A 118 4.97 53.70 -16.50
C VAL A 118 4.01 52.68 -15.90
N ARG A 119 2.80 52.56 -16.47
CA ARG A 119 1.84 51.58 -15.98
C ARG A 119 2.24 50.19 -16.47
N VAL A 120 2.03 49.19 -15.62
CA VAL A 120 2.30 47.77 -15.95
C VAL A 120 1.61 47.36 -17.27
N ARG A 121 0.39 47.85 -17.53
CA ARG A 121 -0.34 47.56 -18.78
C ARG A 121 0.38 48.03 -20.05
N ASP A 122 1.13 49.13 -19.98
CA ASP A 122 1.87 49.68 -21.12
C ASP A 122 3.07 48.79 -21.44
N VAL A 123 3.73 48.26 -20.40
CA VAL A 123 4.80 47.27 -20.53
C VAL A 123 4.24 45.97 -21.12
N TYR A 124 3.10 45.48 -20.63
CA TYR A 124 2.45 44.28 -21.19
C TYR A 124 2.18 44.41 -22.70
N ALA A 125 1.70 45.58 -23.14
CA ALA A 125 1.46 45.85 -24.56
C ALA A 125 2.76 45.88 -25.39
N GLU A 126 3.85 46.43 -24.85
CA GLU A 126 5.18 46.45 -25.49
C GLU A 126 5.73 45.04 -25.74
N PHE A 127 5.51 44.12 -24.78
CA PHE A 127 5.94 42.73 -24.89
C PHE A 127 4.92 41.81 -25.56
N GLY A 128 3.81 42.36 -26.08
CA GLY A 128 2.77 41.59 -26.79
C GLY A 128 2.00 40.61 -25.90
N VAL A 129 1.95 40.86 -24.59
CA VAL A 129 1.23 40.02 -23.62
C VAL A 129 -0.16 40.61 -23.41
N GLU A 130 -1.20 39.86 -23.78
CA GLU A 130 -2.57 40.23 -23.45
C GLU A 130 -2.81 39.97 -21.96
N VAL A 131 -3.41 40.94 -21.25
CA VAL A 131 -3.74 40.82 -19.81
C VAL A 131 -4.92 39.85 -19.58
N ASN A 132 -5.58 39.41 -20.65
CA ASN A 132 -6.72 38.52 -20.62
C ASN A 132 -6.27 37.09 -20.99
N ASP A 133 -5.71 36.37 -20.03
CA ASP A 133 -5.59 34.91 -20.08
C ASP A 133 -6.32 34.29 -18.89
#